data_AF-A0A3L9MD08-F1
#
_entry.id   AF-A0A3L9MD08-F1
#
_cell.length_a   1.000
_cell.length_b   1.000
_cell.length_c   1.000
_cell.angle_alpha   90.00
_cell.angle_beta   90.00
_cell.angle_gamma   90.00
#
_symmetry.space_group_name_H-M   'P 1'
#
loop_
_entity.id
_entity.type
_entity.pdbx_description
1 polymer ?
#
loop_
_entity_poly.entity_id
_entity_poly.type
_entity_poly.pdbx_seq_one_letter_code
_entity_poly.pdbx_strand_id
1 'polypeptide(L)'
;MKKIYLILLLIVYMLLNPLTTFAESIESSEVMDIFIGTLEVKNKKVILTRCDISRNIYELKDAEWSDEKAVSNFLSKEKDMIKPVYAEVVGAYRGDGNKNMLLVDSISDVTERKSCHLSDLF
;
A
#
# COMPACT_ATOMS: atom_id res chain seq x y z
N MET A 1 51.48 -21.07 32.31
CA MET A 1 51.11 -19.82 31.59
C MET A 1 50.65 -20.06 30.14
N LYS A 2 51.31 -20.93 29.36
CA LYS A 2 50.96 -21.20 27.94
C LYS A 2 49.52 -21.70 27.70
N LYS A 3 48.96 -22.52 28.61
CA LYS A 3 47.57 -23.03 28.55
C LYS A 3 46.50 -21.95 28.80
N ILE A 4 46.79 -20.99 29.68
CA ILE A 4 45.86 -19.88 29.99
C ILE A 4 45.77 -18.91 28.81
N TYR A 5 46.90 -18.67 28.13
CA TYR A 5 46.94 -17.84 26.93
C TYR A 5 46.11 -18.45 25.78
N LEU A 6 46.15 -19.78 25.63
CA LEU A 6 45.39 -20.49 24.60
C LEU A 6 43.88 -20.39 24.81
N ILE A 7 43.42 -20.48 26.08
CA ILE A 7 42.01 -20.34 26.44
C ILE A 7 41.54 -18.90 26.21
N LEU A 8 42.36 -17.91 26.58
CA LEU A 8 42.04 -16.50 26.36
C LEU A 8 41.91 -16.17 24.86
N LEU A 9 42.75 -16.77 24.02
CA LEU A 9 42.73 -16.58 22.57
C LEU A 9 41.48 -17.18 21.91
N LEU A 10 41.01 -18.33 22.42
CA LEU A 10 39.76 -18.97 21.97
C LEU A 10 38.53 -18.14 22.32
N ILE A 11 38.50 -17.52 23.52
CA ILE A 11 37.39 -16.66 23.94
C ILE A 11 37.32 -15.39 23.08
N VAL A 12 38.48 -14.77 22.80
CA VAL A 12 38.55 -13.59 21.93
C VAL A 12 38.13 -13.92 20.49
N TYR A 13 38.47 -15.11 19.98
CA TYR A 13 38.05 -15.55 18.65
C TYR A 13 36.52 -15.71 18.52
N MET A 14 35.86 -16.17 19.58
CA MET A 14 34.39 -16.29 19.61
C MET A 14 33.68 -14.93 19.74
N LEU A 15 34.31 -13.94 20.37
CA LEU A 15 33.75 -12.58 20.51
C LEU A 15 33.92 -11.73 19.23
N LEU A 16 34.87 -12.05 18.36
CA LEU A 16 35.14 -11.31 17.12
C LEU A 16 34.36 -11.83 15.90
N ASN A 17 33.64 -12.95 16.03
CA ASN A 17 32.78 -13.48 14.99
C ASN A 17 31.31 -13.36 15.43
N PRO A 18 30.67 -12.19 15.27
CA PRO A 18 29.22 -12.16 15.37
C PRO A 18 28.71 -13.11 14.30
N LEU A 19 28.03 -14.18 14.73
CA LEU A 19 27.16 -14.95 13.83
C LEU A 19 26.27 -13.92 13.15
N THR A 20 26.48 -13.70 11.85
CA THR A 20 25.63 -12.83 11.06
C THR A 20 24.29 -13.53 10.92
N THR A 21 23.44 -13.35 11.91
CA THR A 21 22.01 -13.62 11.78
C THR A 21 21.52 -12.62 10.75
N PHE A 22 21.33 -13.08 9.52
CA PHE A 22 20.50 -12.35 8.58
C PHE A 22 19.14 -12.20 9.25
N ALA A 23 18.71 -10.97 9.50
CA ALA A 23 17.31 -10.72 9.76
C ALA A 23 16.59 -11.20 8.50
N GLU A 24 15.87 -12.32 8.61
CA GLU A 24 14.89 -12.70 7.61
C GLU A 24 13.95 -11.50 7.49
N SER A 25 14.02 -10.80 6.36
CA SER A 25 13.04 -9.77 6.05
C SER A 25 11.70 -10.47 6.19
N ILE A 26 10.88 -10.03 7.16
CA ILE A 26 9.48 -10.38 7.14
C ILE A 26 9.00 -9.87 5.77
N GLU A 27 8.86 -10.78 4.81
CA GLU A 27 7.98 -10.58 3.68
C GLU A 27 6.64 -10.31 4.33
N SER A 28 6.38 -9.03 4.57
CA SER A 28 5.05 -8.54 4.87
C SER A 28 4.25 -8.93 3.64
N SER A 29 3.55 -10.06 3.71
CA SER A 29 2.53 -10.37 2.73
C SER A 29 1.52 -9.24 2.85
N GLU A 30 1.62 -8.29 1.92
CA GLU A 30 0.72 -7.16 1.78
C GLU A 30 -0.71 -7.70 1.86
N VAL A 31 -1.44 -7.34 2.91
CA VAL A 31 -2.77 -7.91 3.17
C VAL A 31 -3.73 -7.25 2.20
N MET A 32 -4.14 -8.01 1.20
CA MET A 32 -5.08 -7.58 0.18
C MET A 32 -6.50 -7.53 0.74
N ASP A 33 -7.23 -6.46 0.43
CA ASP A 33 -8.64 -6.27 0.77
C ASP A 33 -9.34 -5.49 -0.36
N ILE A 34 -10.68 -5.42 -0.29
CA ILE A 34 -11.52 -4.67 -1.21
C ILE A 34 -11.98 -3.37 -0.55
N PHE A 35 -11.66 -2.26 -1.20
CA PHE A 35 -12.01 -0.92 -0.77
C PHE A 35 -13.01 -0.34 -1.76
N ILE A 36 -14.27 -0.27 -1.33
CA ILE A 36 -15.37 0.29 -2.12
C ILE A 36 -15.46 1.80 -1.86
N GLY A 37 -15.51 2.63 -2.90
CA GLY A 37 -15.46 4.07 -2.74
C GLY A 37 -15.80 4.88 -3.98
N THR A 38 -15.70 6.20 -3.82
CA THR A 38 -15.74 7.15 -4.92
C THR A 38 -14.32 7.59 -5.26
N LEU A 39 -13.99 7.59 -6.54
CA LEU A 39 -12.70 7.97 -7.10
C LEU A 39 -12.72 9.40 -7.64
N GLU A 40 -11.71 10.17 -7.26
CA GLU A 40 -11.44 11.51 -7.74
C GLU A 40 -9.96 11.69 -8.06
N VAL A 41 -9.63 12.61 -8.97
CA VAL A 41 -8.24 13.00 -9.23
C VAL A 41 -7.97 14.36 -8.61
N LYS A 42 -7.02 14.41 -7.67
CA LYS A 42 -6.53 15.65 -7.04
C LYS A 42 -5.03 15.75 -7.20
N ASN A 43 -4.54 16.86 -7.77
CA ASN A 43 -3.11 17.09 -7.97
C ASN A 43 -2.39 15.91 -8.68
N LYS A 44 -3.02 15.36 -9.73
CA LYS A 44 -2.55 14.18 -10.50
C LYS A 44 -2.46 12.87 -9.69
N LYS A 45 -3.14 12.80 -8.55
CA LYS A 45 -3.23 11.58 -7.74
C LYS A 45 -4.67 11.10 -7.72
N VAL A 46 -4.85 9.79 -7.80
CA VAL A 46 -6.17 9.18 -7.65
C VAL A 46 -6.43 9.00 -6.16
N ILE A 47 -7.57 9.49 -5.70
CA ILE A 47 -7.99 9.46 -4.31
C ILE A 47 -9.27 8.63 -4.22
N LEU A 48 -9.29 7.67 -3.29
CA LEU A 48 -10.48 6.93 -2.92
C LEU A 48 -11.05 7.53 -1.63
N THR A 49 -12.30 7.99 -1.70
CA THR A 49 -13.11 8.22 -0.50
C THR A 49 -13.95 6.97 -0.27
N ARG A 50 -13.64 6.21 0.77
CA ARG A 50 -14.28 4.93 1.07
C ARG A 50 -15.76 5.13 1.43
N CYS A 51 -16.56 4.16 1.03
CA CYS A 51 -17.98 4.05 1.39
C CYS A 51 -18.13 3.52 2.82
N ASP A 52 -17.65 4.29 3.80
CA ASP A 52 -17.83 4.02 5.22
C ASP A 52 -18.29 5.27 5.99
N ILE A 53 -18.71 5.07 7.24
CA ILE A 53 -19.22 6.16 8.08
C ILE A 53 -18.16 7.24 8.30
N SER A 54 -16.90 6.83 8.45
CA SER A 54 -15.77 7.72 8.71
C SER A 54 -15.29 8.49 7.48
N ARG A 55 -15.73 8.09 6.28
CA ARG A 55 -15.27 8.63 4.98
C ARG A 55 -13.76 8.56 4.87
N ASN A 56 -13.18 7.39 5.16
CA ASN A 56 -11.72 7.22 5.09
C ASN A 56 -11.19 7.54 3.69
N ILE A 57 -10.12 8.34 3.64
CA ILE A 57 -9.52 8.81 2.38
C ILE A 57 -8.19 8.10 2.19
N TYR A 58 -7.96 7.59 0.97
CA TYR A 58 -6.74 6.90 0.59
C TYR A 58 -6.17 7.47 -0.71
N GLU A 59 -4.86 7.71 -0.74
CA GLU A 59 -4.12 7.93 -1.99
C GLU A 59 -3.85 6.58 -2.65
N LEU A 60 -4.21 6.43 -3.93
CA LEU A 60 -3.96 5.21 -4.68
C LEU A 60 -2.62 5.29 -5.40
N LYS A 61 -1.89 4.18 -5.42
CA LYS A 61 -0.72 3.96 -6.27
C LYS A 61 -0.77 2.58 -6.87
N ASP A 62 -0.24 2.44 -8.08
CA ASP A 62 -0.08 1.11 -8.67
C ASP A 62 0.82 0.26 -7.78
N ALA A 63 0.37 -0.96 -7.52
CA ALA A 63 1.21 -1.95 -6.88
C ALA A 63 2.35 -2.38 -7.80
N GLU A 64 3.51 -2.69 -7.20
CA GLU A 64 4.66 -3.23 -7.95
C GLU A 64 4.41 -4.66 -8.43
N TRP A 65 3.56 -5.42 -7.73
CA TRP A 65 3.19 -6.79 -8.10
C TRP A 65 2.11 -6.88 -9.18
N SER A 66 1.44 -5.75 -9.50
CA SER A 66 0.39 -5.72 -10.52
C SER A 66 0.95 -5.27 -11.86
N ASP A 67 0.67 -6.07 -12.89
CA ASP A 67 0.99 -5.78 -14.29
C ASP A 67 0.03 -4.75 -14.91
N GLU A 68 -1.21 -4.66 -14.41
CA GLU A 68 -2.28 -3.90 -15.07
C GLU A 68 -2.15 -2.38 -14.87
N LYS A 69 -1.33 -1.90 -13.93
CA LYS A 69 -1.16 -0.46 -13.60
C LYS A 69 -2.50 0.28 -13.56
N ALA A 70 -3.46 -0.27 -12.80
CA ALA A 70 -4.85 0.15 -12.76
C ALA A 70 -5.05 1.65 -12.39
N VAL A 71 -4.24 2.20 -11.48
CA VAL A 71 -4.29 3.61 -11.07
C VAL A 71 -3.85 4.53 -12.21
N SER A 72 -2.74 4.18 -12.88
CA SER A 72 -2.28 4.93 -14.06
C SER A 72 -3.31 4.89 -15.19
N ASN A 73 -3.92 3.72 -15.43
CA ASN A 73 -4.98 3.56 -16.41
C ASN A 73 -6.22 4.41 -16.08
N PHE A 74 -6.67 4.39 -14.82
CA PHE A 74 -7.76 5.25 -14.36
C PHE A 74 -7.44 6.73 -14.59
N LEU A 75 -6.25 7.17 -14.17
CA LEU A 75 -5.81 8.57 -14.31
C LEU A 75 -5.83 9.04 -15.78
N SER A 76 -5.53 8.17 -16.73
CA SER A 76 -5.56 8.49 -18.17
C SER A 76 -6.96 8.71 -18.73
N LYS A 77 -7.97 8.03 -18.18
CA LYS A 77 -9.36 8.04 -18.65
C LYS A 77 -10.26 8.99 -17.87
N GLU A 78 -9.81 9.41 -16.69
CA GLU A 78 -10.64 10.09 -15.71
C GLU A 78 -11.28 11.39 -16.20
N LYS A 79 -10.59 12.13 -17.09
CA LYS A 79 -11.08 13.40 -17.64
C LYS A 79 -12.34 13.25 -18.49
N ASP A 80 -12.56 12.07 -19.05
CA ASP A 80 -13.70 11.76 -19.91
C ASP A 80 -14.88 11.21 -19.11
N MET A 81 -14.70 10.95 -17.81
CA MET A 81 -15.72 10.37 -16.94
C MET A 81 -16.60 11.43 -16.27
N ILE A 82 -17.89 11.14 -16.16
CA ILE A 82 -18.83 12.00 -15.47
C ILE A 82 -18.84 11.69 -13.97
N LYS A 83 -18.54 12.71 -13.17
CA LYS A 83 -18.46 12.62 -11.70
C LYS A 83 -19.85 12.58 -11.04
N PRO A 84 -19.96 11.99 -9.84
CA PRO A 84 -18.95 11.18 -9.13
C PRO A 84 -18.73 9.81 -9.78
N VAL A 85 -17.55 9.21 -9.56
CA VAL A 85 -17.19 7.89 -10.12
C VAL A 85 -17.04 6.89 -8.98
N TYR A 86 -17.95 5.93 -8.89
CA TYR A 86 -17.86 4.79 -7.98
C TYR A 86 -16.90 3.74 -8.53
N ALA A 87 -16.17 3.03 -7.67
CA ALA A 87 -15.41 1.84 -8.05
C ALA A 87 -15.16 0.91 -6.85
N GLU A 88 -14.78 -0.31 -7.15
CA GLU A 88 -14.20 -1.27 -6.21
C GLU A 88 -12.70 -1.35 -6.45
N VAL A 89 -11.90 -1.15 -5.39
CA VAL A 89 -10.44 -1.11 -5.46
C VAL A 89 -9.89 -2.29 -4.68
N VAL A 90 -9.21 -3.21 -5.36
CA VAL A 90 -8.50 -4.32 -4.74
C VAL A 90 -7.05 -3.89 -4.49
N GLY A 91 -6.60 -3.96 -3.25
CA GLY A 91 -5.27 -3.46 -2.90
C GLY A 91 -4.85 -3.79 -1.49
N ALA A 92 -3.62 -3.42 -1.15
CA ALA A 92 -3.10 -3.52 0.20
C ALA A 92 -2.93 -2.14 0.82
N TYR A 93 -3.29 -2.03 2.09
CA TYR A 93 -3.09 -0.81 2.85
C TYR A 93 -1.62 -0.63 3.24
N ARG A 94 -1.08 0.56 2.97
CA ARG A 94 0.23 0.98 3.44
C ARG A 94 0.10 2.32 4.17
N GLY A 95 0.51 2.33 5.43
CA GLY A 95 0.70 3.58 6.16
C GLY A 95 2.05 4.20 5.79
N ASP A 96 2.03 5.39 5.20
CA ASP A 96 3.25 6.21 4.98
C ASP A 96 3.17 7.45 5.87
N GLY A 97 3.64 7.31 7.11
CA GLY A 97 3.53 8.34 8.15
C GLY A 97 2.07 8.73 8.41
N ASN A 98 1.70 9.96 8.06
CA ASN A 98 0.34 10.50 8.26
C ASN A 98 -0.59 10.31 7.06
N LYS A 99 -0.18 9.56 6.02
CA LYS A 99 -0.99 9.37 4.80
C LYS A 99 -1.41 7.92 4.66
N ASN A 100 -2.71 7.72 4.53
CA ASN A 100 -3.29 6.44 4.18
C ASN A 100 -3.12 6.21 2.68
N MET A 101 -2.47 5.11 2.31
CA MET A 101 -2.23 4.75 0.92
C MET A 101 -2.74 3.34 0.64
N LEU A 102 -3.22 3.11 -0.57
CA LEU A 102 -3.46 1.77 -1.11
C LEU A 102 -2.48 1.50 -2.25
N LEU A 103 -1.77 0.38 -2.14
CA LEU A 103 -1.06 -0.23 -3.26
C LEU A 103 -2.09 -1.08 -4.01
N VAL A 104 -2.48 -0.60 -5.19
CA VAL A 104 -3.64 -1.08 -5.93
C VAL A 104 -3.21 -2.13 -6.93
N ASP A 105 -3.86 -3.28 -6.83
CA ASP A 105 -3.75 -4.37 -7.78
C ASP A 105 -4.69 -4.14 -8.98
N SER A 106 -5.97 -3.88 -8.70
CA SER A 106 -7.01 -3.70 -9.72
C SER A 106 -8.10 -2.72 -9.28
N ILE A 107 -8.78 -2.14 -10.28
CA ILE A 107 -9.95 -1.26 -10.12
C ILE A 107 -11.07 -1.82 -11.00
N SER A 108 -12.19 -2.20 -10.39
CA SER A 108 -13.35 -2.78 -11.08
C SER A 108 -14.64 -2.00 -10.80
N ASP A 109 -15.72 -2.41 -11.47
CA ASP A 109 -17.09 -1.90 -11.26
C ASP A 109 -17.22 -0.38 -11.35
N VAL A 110 -16.39 0.23 -12.21
CA VAL A 110 -16.33 1.68 -12.40
C VAL A 110 -17.66 2.19 -12.95
N THR A 111 -18.34 3.03 -12.16
CA THR A 111 -19.67 3.55 -12.47
C THR A 111 -19.71 5.07 -12.35
N GLU A 112 -20.00 5.75 -13.45
CA GLU A 112 -20.19 7.21 -13.49
C GLU A 112 -21.52 7.65 -12.85
N ARG A 113 -21.60 8.92 -12.44
CA ARG A 113 -22.76 9.53 -11.76
C ARG A 113 -23.22 8.78 -10.50
N LYS A 114 -22.32 8.05 -9.84
CA LYS A 114 -22.63 7.26 -8.65
C LYS A 114 -21.64 7.59 -7.53
N SER A 115 -22.18 7.88 -6.35
CA SER A 115 -21.45 7.93 -5.08
C SER A 115 -22.20 7.08 -4.05
N CYS A 116 -21.47 6.51 -3.10
CA CYS A 116 -22.07 5.88 -1.94
C CYS A 116 -22.58 6.89 -0.91
N HIS A 117 -22.05 8.11 -0.93
CA HIS A 117 -22.46 9.16 0.00
C HIS A 117 -23.55 9.98 -0.67
N LEU A 118 -24.77 9.86 -0.14
CA LEU A 118 -25.94 10.60 -0.62
C LEU A 118 -25.68 12.11 -0.74
N SER A 119 -24.84 12.68 0.14
CA SER A 119 -24.43 14.09 0.11
C SER A 119 -23.72 14.51 -1.18
N ASP A 120 -23.11 13.58 -1.91
CA ASP A 120 -22.31 13.91 -3.09
C ASP A 120 -23.17 14.01 -4.36
N LEU A 121 -24.48 13.76 -4.24
CA LEU A 121 -25.44 13.78 -5.34
C LEU A 121 -26.27 15.07 -5.39
N PHE A 122 -26.07 16.00 -4.45
CA PHE A 122 -26.86 17.24 -4.30
C PHE A 122 -25.99 18.50 -4.28
#